data_AF-A0A3A4KF93-F1
#
_entry.id   AF-A0A3A4KF93-F1
#
_cell.length_a   1.000
_cell.length_b   1.000
_cell.length_c   1.000
_cell.angle_alpha   90.00
_cell.angle_beta   90.00
_cell.angle_gamma   90.00
#
_symmetry.space_group_name_H-M   'P 1'
#
loop_
_entity.id
_entity.type
_entity.pdbx_description
1 polymer ?
#
loop_
_entity_poly.entity_id
_entity_poly.type
_entity_poly.pdbx_seq_one_letter_code
_entity_poly.pdbx_strand_id
1 'polypeptide(L)'
;MRPARTDAEWARETSRRIESVENPTSQRIGPWVLSASADGHLIASHVEGGSTILARKPSGGENDPDAISDLTPPAVTVTCTALQTISGANGTIMWDGAADQVGGNWTGGKKTFDAVMVPVSGVYDIAATVWFSAGNAFLTAAVMVNGETRVAGRIADGSGTPWPSVTVAGQLPLQAGDAVSLFAEAAGTSRNVGAAPIFAQPIPTSMSLSLVSRS
;
A
#
# COMPACT_ATOMS: atom_id res chain seq x y z
N MET A 1 42.90 -5.74 34.02
CA MET A 1 42.04 -6.62 34.84
C MET A 1 42.88 -7.21 35.95
N ARG A 2 42.33 -7.29 37.16
CA ARG A 2 43.02 -7.91 38.31
C ARG A 2 42.90 -9.43 38.14
N PRO A 3 43.96 -10.23 38.39
CA PRO A 3 43.86 -11.68 38.33
C PRO A 3 42.84 -12.18 39.38
N ALA A 4 41.95 -13.10 38.97
CA ALA A 4 41.04 -13.77 39.90
C ALA A 4 41.84 -14.52 40.99
N ARG A 5 41.40 -14.42 42.25
CA ARG A 5 42.12 -15.01 43.40
C ARG A 5 41.58 -16.39 43.77
N THR A 6 40.41 -16.76 43.26
CA THR A 6 39.76 -18.05 43.52
C THR A 6 39.05 -18.56 42.27
N ASP A 7 38.83 -19.87 42.18
CA ASP A 7 38.09 -20.50 41.08
C ASP A 7 36.65 -19.98 40.97
N ALA A 8 36.03 -19.65 42.12
CA ALA A 8 34.68 -19.07 42.16
C ALA A 8 34.63 -17.64 41.59
N GLU A 9 35.67 -16.82 41.84
CA GLU A 9 35.80 -15.50 41.21
C GLU A 9 36.06 -15.62 39.72
N TRP A 10 36.93 -16.57 39.31
CA TRP A 10 37.22 -16.84 37.91
C TRP A 10 35.97 -17.27 37.15
N ALA A 11 35.14 -18.17 37.72
CA ALA A 11 33.92 -18.64 37.09
C ALA A 11 32.90 -17.51 36.88
N ARG A 12 32.76 -16.59 37.85
CA ARG A 12 31.86 -15.42 37.73
C ARG A 12 32.36 -14.43 36.68
N GLU A 13 33.66 -14.17 36.64
CA GLU A 13 34.26 -13.24 35.68
C GLU A 13 34.20 -13.82 34.26
N THR A 14 34.46 -15.11 34.09
CA THR A 14 34.32 -15.82 32.82
C THR A 14 32.86 -15.84 32.35
N SER A 15 31.91 -16.13 33.24
CA SER A 15 30.47 -16.10 32.89
C SER A 15 30.04 -14.71 32.42
N ARG A 16 30.44 -13.65 33.14
CA ARG A 16 30.15 -12.26 32.75
C ARG A 16 30.78 -11.88 31.41
N ARG A 17 31.99 -12.37 31.13
CA ARG A 17 32.67 -12.13 29.84
C ARG A 17 31.96 -12.84 28.70
N ILE A 18 31.58 -14.10 28.90
CA ILE A 18 30.81 -14.88 27.91
C ILE A 18 29.48 -14.17 27.64
N GLU A 19 28.74 -13.80 28.69
CA GLU A 19 27.46 -13.10 28.57
C GLU A 19 27.59 -11.76 27.83
N SER A 20 28.67 -11.00 28.08
CA SER A 20 28.93 -9.73 27.36
C SER A 20 29.29 -9.91 25.88
N VAL A 21 29.80 -11.08 25.50
CA VAL A 21 30.16 -11.43 24.12
C VAL A 21 28.96 -12.01 23.38
N GLU A 22 28.16 -12.84 24.05
CA GLU A 22 26.99 -13.50 23.49
C GLU A 22 25.77 -12.57 23.39
N ASN A 23 25.65 -11.59 24.30
CA ASN A 23 24.51 -10.66 24.36
C ASN A 23 24.99 -9.18 24.42
N PRO A 24 25.70 -8.67 23.41
CA PRO A 24 26.17 -7.28 23.42
C PRO A 24 24.97 -6.32 23.31
N THR A 25 24.84 -5.41 24.28
CA THR A 25 23.80 -4.36 24.28
C THR A 25 24.03 -3.29 23.20
N SER A 26 25.23 -3.25 22.64
CA SER A 26 25.60 -2.36 21.54
C SER A 26 26.77 -2.92 20.73
N GLN A 27 26.76 -2.71 19.42
CA GLN A 27 27.83 -3.09 18.50
C GLN A 27 28.27 -1.88 17.68
N ARG A 28 29.59 -1.67 17.58
CA ARG A 28 30.14 -0.56 16.78
C ARG A 28 30.52 -1.04 15.38
N ILE A 29 30.09 -0.29 14.36
CA ILE A 29 30.40 -0.54 12.95
C ILE A 29 30.93 0.78 12.35
N GLY A 30 32.25 0.94 12.35
CA GLY A 30 32.89 2.18 11.92
C GLY A 30 32.42 3.38 12.78
N PRO A 31 31.93 4.47 12.16
CA PRO A 31 31.40 5.63 12.89
C PRO A 31 29.95 5.43 13.41
N TRP A 32 29.37 4.26 13.23
CA TRP A 32 28.03 3.93 13.70
C TRP A 32 28.07 3.03 14.94
N VAL A 33 27.09 3.22 15.84
CA VAL A 33 26.81 2.34 16.97
C VAL A 33 25.38 1.83 16.82
N LEU A 34 25.23 0.52 16.72
CA LEU A 34 23.94 -0.16 16.83
C LEU A 34 23.69 -0.46 18.31
N SER A 35 22.52 -0.15 18.82
CA SER A 35 22.14 -0.42 20.21
C SER A 35 20.67 -0.78 20.34
N ALA A 36 20.33 -1.48 21.41
CA ALA A 36 18.94 -1.66 21.81
C ALA A 36 18.52 -0.53 22.75
N SER A 37 17.34 0.08 22.51
CA SER A 37 16.72 1.02 23.44
C SER A 37 16.18 0.30 24.68
N ALA A 38 15.90 1.03 25.75
CA ALA A 38 15.22 0.49 26.94
C ALA A 38 13.85 -0.14 26.59
N ASP A 39 13.19 0.39 25.55
CA ASP A 39 11.91 -0.10 25.04
C ASP A 39 12.05 -1.25 24.03
N GLY A 40 13.28 -1.73 23.77
CA GLY A 40 13.58 -2.85 22.89
C GLY A 40 13.63 -2.50 21.39
N HIS A 41 13.84 -1.24 21.03
CA HIS A 41 14.03 -0.81 19.64
C HIS A 41 15.48 -0.96 19.21
N LEU A 42 15.73 -1.32 17.95
CA LEU A 42 17.06 -1.25 17.35
C LEU A 42 17.33 0.18 16.88
N ILE A 43 18.35 0.82 17.45
CA ILE A 43 18.76 2.19 17.16
C ILE A 43 20.13 2.16 16.49
N ALA A 44 20.31 2.99 15.46
CA ALA A 44 21.63 3.35 14.94
C ALA A 44 21.96 4.79 15.29
N SER A 45 23.08 4.99 15.97
CA SER A 45 23.60 6.31 16.35
C SER A 45 24.92 6.59 15.64
N HIS A 46 25.09 7.80 15.12
CA HIS A 46 26.34 8.22 14.49
C HIS A 46 27.22 8.98 15.50
N VAL A 47 28.54 8.84 15.39
CA VAL A 47 29.51 9.52 16.27
C VAL A 47 29.46 11.05 16.19
N GLU A 48 29.00 11.61 15.08
CA GLU A 48 28.83 13.06 14.89
C GLU A 48 27.45 13.58 15.34
N GLY A 49 26.67 12.71 15.99
CA GLY A 49 25.30 13.02 16.42
C GLY A 49 24.24 12.55 15.41
N GLY A 50 23.00 12.46 15.88
CA GLY A 50 21.90 11.85 15.16
C GLY A 50 21.71 10.37 15.53
N SER A 51 20.46 10.00 15.77
CA SER A 51 20.06 8.62 16.01
C SER A 51 18.80 8.33 15.21
N THR A 52 18.73 7.15 14.62
CA THR A 52 17.55 6.68 13.91
C THR A 52 17.13 5.32 14.45
N ILE A 53 15.83 5.09 14.53
CA ILE A 53 15.29 3.77 14.87
C ILE A 53 15.27 2.96 13.57
N LEU A 54 16.09 1.91 13.50
CA LEU A 54 16.13 0.99 12.37
C LEU A 54 14.98 -0.01 12.43
N ALA A 55 14.65 -0.47 13.64
CA ALA A 55 13.52 -1.37 13.87
C ALA A 55 12.87 -1.07 15.22
N ARG A 56 11.54 -1.03 15.24
CA ARG A 56 10.77 -0.97 16.49
C ARG A 56 10.71 -2.35 17.12
N LYS A 57 10.49 -2.37 18.43
CA LYS A 57 10.23 -3.60 19.17
C LYS A 57 8.99 -4.26 18.54
N PRO A 58 9.07 -5.52 18.09
CA PRO A 58 7.90 -6.23 17.61
C PRO A 58 6.82 -6.26 18.71
N SER A 59 5.56 -6.05 18.33
CA SER A 59 4.44 -6.39 19.22
C SER A 59 4.52 -7.90 19.46
N GLY A 60 4.65 -8.33 20.72
CA GLY A 60 4.84 -9.75 21.04
C GLY A 60 3.74 -10.60 20.39
N GLY A 61 4.12 -11.40 19.38
CA GLY A 61 3.27 -12.46 18.87
C GLY A 61 3.36 -13.64 19.82
N GLU A 62 2.23 -14.22 20.21
CA GLU A 62 2.18 -15.30 21.23
C GLU A 62 2.99 -16.56 20.85
N ASN A 63 3.44 -16.75 19.61
CA ASN A 63 4.05 -18.01 19.19
C ASN A 63 5.14 -17.94 18.09
N ASP A 64 5.66 -16.77 17.70
CA ASP A 64 6.70 -16.70 16.65
C ASP A 64 7.67 -15.53 16.85
N PRO A 65 8.87 -15.78 17.42
CA PRO A 65 9.90 -14.75 17.59
C PRO A 65 10.53 -14.29 16.27
N ASP A 66 10.29 -15.00 15.15
CA ASP A 66 10.82 -14.69 13.82
C ASP A 66 9.77 -14.00 12.92
N ALA A 67 8.57 -13.70 13.44
CA ALA A 67 7.51 -13.06 12.68
C ALA A 67 7.90 -11.65 12.22
N ILE A 68 8.14 -11.50 10.91
CA ILE A 68 8.30 -10.20 10.25
C ILE A 68 6.91 -9.57 10.13
N SER A 69 6.53 -8.74 11.11
CA SER A 69 5.33 -7.91 10.98
C SER A 69 5.66 -6.68 10.13
N ASP A 70 5.53 -6.78 8.82
CA ASP A 70 5.41 -5.58 7.99
C ASP A 70 4.05 -4.94 8.36
N LEU A 71 4.12 -3.95 9.27
CA LEU A 71 2.96 -3.32 9.90
C LEU A 71 2.32 -2.25 9.00
N THR A 72 2.94 -1.94 7.87
CA THR A 72 2.40 -0.95 6.95
C THR A 72 1.09 -1.48 6.36
N PRO A 73 -0.06 -0.82 6.60
CA PRO A 73 -1.33 -1.26 6.02
C PRO A 73 -1.21 -1.31 4.50
N PRO A 74 -1.59 -2.43 3.85
CA PRO A 74 -1.58 -2.52 2.40
C PRO A 74 -2.43 -1.41 1.78
N ALA A 75 -1.86 -0.72 0.80
CA ALA A 75 -2.54 0.30 0.02
C ALA A 75 -2.03 0.31 -1.41
N VAL A 76 -2.88 0.72 -2.35
CA VAL A 76 -2.51 0.90 -3.76
C VAL A 76 -3.30 2.06 -4.35
N THR A 77 -2.67 2.82 -5.24
CA THR A 77 -3.35 3.75 -6.14
C THR A 77 -2.90 3.46 -7.57
N VAL A 78 -3.85 3.14 -8.43
CA VAL A 78 -3.62 2.88 -9.86
C VAL A 78 -4.23 3.99 -10.72
N THR A 79 -3.61 4.26 -11.86
CA THR A 79 -3.99 5.38 -12.72
C THR A 79 -4.10 4.96 -14.18
N CYS A 80 -5.02 5.61 -14.87
CA CYS A 80 -5.20 5.56 -16.31
C CYS A 80 -5.05 6.99 -16.83
N THR A 81 -3.94 7.22 -17.53
CA THR A 81 -3.60 8.51 -18.15
C THR A 81 -3.91 8.48 -19.65
N ALA A 82 -3.59 7.35 -20.30
CA ALA A 82 -3.88 7.14 -21.70
C ALA A 82 -5.39 7.17 -21.96
N LEU A 83 -5.79 7.78 -23.07
CA LEU A 83 -7.19 7.76 -23.48
C LEU A 83 -7.55 6.37 -24.02
N GLN A 84 -8.62 5.81 -23.46
CA GLN A 84 -9.22 4.56 -23.93
C GLN A 84 -10.68 4.82 -24.31
N THR A 85 -11.11 4.23 -25.42
CA THR A 85 -12.51 4.29 -25.84
C THR A 85 -13.27 3.15 -25.18
N ILE A 86 -14.26 3.49 -24.36
CA ILE A 86 -15.23 2.54 -23.81
C ILE A 86 -16.44 2.42 -24.74
N SER A 87 -16.98 1.22 -24.83
CA SER A 87 -18.24 0.99 -25.55
C SER A 87 -19.43 1.40 -24.68
N GLY A 88 -20.59 1.65 -25.31
CA GLY A 88 -21.81 2.01 -24.59
C GLY A 88 -22.46 0.88 -23.79
N ALA A 89 -21.83 -0.31 -23.75
CA ALA A 89 -22.34 -1.47 -23.04
C ALA A 89 -21.36 -1.99 -21.98
N ASN A 90 -20.03 -1.85 -22.17
CA ASN A 90 -19.03 -2.25 -21.18
C ASN A 90 -17.65 -1.63 -21.51
N GLY A 91 -16.90 -1.24 -20.48
CA GLY A 91 -15.50 -0.84 -20.58
C GLY A 91 -14.75 -0.97 -19.27
N THR A 92 -14.06 -2.10 -19.06
CA THR A 92 -13.09 -2.21 -17.97
C THR A 92 -11.93 -1.25 -18.23
N ILE A 93 -11.58 -0.48 -17.22
CA ILE A 93 -10.49 0.48 -17.28
C ILE A 93 -9.16 -0.28 -17.30
N MET A 94 -8.37 -0.08 -18.35
CA MET A 94 -6.97 -0.49 -18.37
C MET A 94 -6.12 0.55 -17.64
N TRP A 95 -5.34 0.09 -16.68
CA TRP A 95 -4.40 0.90 -15.91
C TRP A 95 -3.04 0.98 -16.61
N ASP A 96 -2.40 2.14 -16.53
CA ASP A 96 -1.06 2.37 -17.08
C ASP A 96 0.05 2.18 -16.02
N GLY A 97 -0.35 1.84 -14.78
CA GLY A 97 0.55 1.58 -13.68
C GLY A 97 -0.06 1.87 -12.31
N ALA A 98 0.72 1.56 -11.28
CA ALA A 98 0.47 2.04 -9.93
C ALA A 98 1.24 3.35 -9.71
N ALA A 99 0.52 4.40 -9.29
CA ALA A 99 1.12 5.63 -8.80
C ALA A 99 1.74 5.42 -7.41
N ASP A 100 1.12 4.55 -6.61
CA ASP A 100 1.63 4.10 -5.31
C ASP A 100 1.21 2.66 -5.05
N GLN A 101 2.07 1.87 -4.39
CA GLN A 101 1.72 0.54 -3.87
C GLN A 101 2.56 0.21 -2.63
N VAL A 102 1.92 -0.28 -1.59
CA VAL A 102 2.53 -0.59 -0.30
C VAL A 102 1.93 -1.88 0.28
N GLY A 103 2.73 -2.64 1.03
CA GLY A 103 2.26 -3.79 1.80
C GLY A 103 1.78 -4.99 0.97
N GLY A 104 2.31 -5.17 -0.26
CA GLY A 104 2.01 -6.33 -1.10
C GLY A 104 2.29 -6.13 -2.59
N ASN A 105 2.18 -7.22 -3.36
CA ASN A 105 2.31 -7.20 -4.82
C ASN A 105 0.93 -7.05 -5.48
N TRP A 106 0.43 -5.82 -5.51
CA TRP A 106 -0.92 -5.51 -6.01
C TRP A 106 -1.06 -5.69 -7.53
N THR A 107 -0.01 -5.39 -8.29
CA THR A 107 -0.07 -5.36 -9.77
C THR A 107 0.53 -6.59 -10.44
N GLY A 108 1.14 -7.49 -9.67
CA GLY A 108 1.95 -8.57 -10.22
C GLY A 108 3.21 -8.07 -10.96
N GLY A 109 3.65 -6.83 -10.71
CA GLY A 109 4.74 -6.18 -11.45
C GLY A 109 4.39 -5.74 -12.87
N LYS A 110 3.11 -5.76 -13.24
CA LYS A 110 2.65 -5.35 -14.58
C LYS A 110 2.64 -3.84 -14.71
N LYS A 111 2.97 -3.36 -15.92
CA LYS A 111 2.84 -1.95 -16.31
C LYS A 111 1.47 -1.63 -16.91
N THR A 112 0.78 -2.63 -17.43
CA THR A 112 -0.59 -2.49 -17.94
C THR A 112 -1.41 -3.68 -17.47
N PHE A 113 -2.55 -3.40 -16.86
CA PHE A 113 -3.43 -4.40 -16.25
C PHE A 113 -4.83 -3.82 -16.07
N ASP A 114 -5.83 -4.67 -15.88
CA ASP A 114 -7.25 -4.33 -15.74
C ASP A 114 -7.75 -4.42 -14.30
N ALA A 115 -7.05 -5.18 -13.45
CA ALA A 115 -7.37 -5.37 -12.05
C ALA A 115 -6.12 -5.36 -11.16
N VAL A 116 -6.29 -4.92 -9.91
CA VAL A 116 -5.32 -5.14 -8.84
C VAL A 116 -5.70 -6.37 -8.03
N MET A 117 -4.70 -7.07 -7.50
CA MET A 117 -4.86 -8.25 -6.67
C MET A 117 -4.71 -7.88 -5.19
N VAL A 118 -5.70 -8.24 -4.39
CA VAL A 118 -5.69 -7.96 -2.95
C VAL A 118 -4.64 -8.84 -2.26
N PRO A 119 -3.64 -8.27 -1.55
CA PRO A 119 -2.56 -9.06 -0.98
C PRO A 119 -2.93 -9.73 0.36
N VAL A 120 -3.88 -9.16 1.10
CA VAL A 120 -4.26 -9.60 2.45
C VAL A 120 -5.77 -9.44 2.63
N SER A 121 -6.42 -10.38 3.31
CA SER A 121 -7.85 -10.29 3.63
C SER A 121 -8.14 -9.20 4.67
N GLY A 122 -9.27 -8.51 4.49
CA GLY A 122 -9.73 -7.49 5.44
C GLY A 122 -10.80 -6.57 4.87
N VAL A 123 -11.04 -5.45 5.55
CA VAL A 123 -11.92 -4.38 5.09
C VAL A 123 -11.07 -3.27 4.50
N TYR A 124 -11.42 -2.85 3.29
CA TYR A 124 -10.72 -1.81 2.54
C TYR A 124 -11.63 -0.61 2.30
N ASP A 125 -11.07 0.59 2.51
CA ASP A 125 -11.62 1.82 1.93
C ASP A 125 -11.27 1.84 0.45
N ILE A 126 -12.24 2.22 -0.37
CA ILE A 126 -12.10 2.31 -1.82
C ILE A 126 -12.56 3.69 -2.27
N ALA A 127 -11.76 4.31 -3.12
CA ALA A 127 -12.10 5.54 -3.82
C ALA A 127 -11.67 5.44 -5.28
N ALA A 128 -12.56 5.73 -6.21
CA ALA A 128 -12.26 5.75 -7.63
C ALA A 128 -12.89 6.96 -8.29
N THR A 129 -12.22 7.49 -9.32
CA THR A 129 -12.73 8.58 -10.15
C THR A 129 -12.48 8.25 -11.61
N VAL A 130 -13.54 8.21 -12.43
CA VAL A 130 -13.45 8.08 -13.88
C VAL A 130 -13.78 9.41 -14.53
N TRP A 131 -12.90 9.89 -15.40
CA TRP A 131 -13.13 11.06 -16.23
C TRP A 131 -13.58 10.63 -17.63
N PHE A 132 -14.70 11.17 -18.11
CA PHE A 132 -15.25 10.85 -19.43
C PHE A 132 -15.11 12.03 -20.36
N SER A 133 -14.95 11.81 -21.67
CA SER A 133 -15.07 12.90 -22.65
C SER A 133 -16.50 13.45 -22.70
N ALA A 134 -16.64 14.77 -22.84
CA ALA A 134 -17.92 15.47 -22.75
C ALA A 134 -18.97 15.04 -23.80
N GLY A 135 -20.24 14.97 -23.42
CA GLY A 135 -21.38 15.02 -24.34
C GLY A 135 -22.73 14.86 -23.63
N ASN A 136 -23.60 13.95 -24.09
CA ASN A 136 -24.92 13.76 -23.49
C ASN A 136 -25.19 12.27 -23.31
N ALA A 137 -25.05 11.78 -22.09
CA ALA A 137 -25.28 10.39 -21.70
C ALA A 137 -25.42 10.27 -20.18
N PHE A 138 -25.97 9.14 -19.71
CA PHE A 138 -25.74 8.72 -18.34
C PHE A 138 -24.39 8.04 -18.24
N LEU A 139 -23.57 8.48 -17.29
CA LEU A 139 -22.22 7.96 -17.07
C LEU A 139 -22.22 7.15 -15.78
N THR A 140 -21.72 5.92 -15.85
CA THR A 140 -21.60 5.01 -14.71
C THR A 140 -20.13 4.67 -14.51
N ALA A 141 -19.68 4.65 -13.26
CA ALA A 141 -18.44 3.98 -12.86
C ALA A 141 -18.75 2.98 -11.75
N ALA A 142 -18.12 1.82 -11.79
CA ALA A 142 -18.37 0.76 -10.82
C ALA A 142 -17.08 0.04 -10.45
N VAL A 143 -16.86 -0.16 -9.15
CA VAL A 143 -15.82 -1.05 -8.65
C VAL A 143 -16.37 -2.46 -8.69
N MET A 144 -15.62 -3.32 -9.37
CA MET A 144 -15.92 -4.73 -9.55
C MET A 144 -14.96 -5.56 -8.71
N VAL A 145 -15.46 -6.62 -8.07
CA VAL A 145 -14.64 -7.62 -7.38
C VAL A 145 -14.92 -8.96 -8.03
N ASN A 146 -13.89 -9.61 -8.57
CA ASN A 146 -13.99 -10.87 -9.31
C ASN A 146 -15.04 -10.84 -10.43
N GLY A 147 -15.22 -9.68 -11.07
CA GLY A 147 -16.19 -9.48 -12.16
C GLY A 147 -17.60 -9.13 -11.72
N GLU A 148 -17.88 -9.00 -10.41
CA GLU A 148 -19.19 -8.58 -9.89
C GLU A 148 -19.17 -7.13 -9.39
N THR A 149 -20.20 -6.35 -9.72
CA THR A 149 -20.33 -4.97 -9.23
C THR A 149 -20.59 -4.94 -7.73
N ARG A 150 -19.78 -4.17 -7.00
CA ARG A 150 -19.91 -4.03 -5.54
C ARG A 150 -20.30 -2.62 -5.10
N VAL A 151 -19.71 -1.61 -5.73
CA VAL A 151 -20.00 -0.19 -5.46
C VAL A 151 -20.03 0.55 -6.80
N ALA A 152 -20.99 1.44 -6.99
CA ALA A 152 -21.12 2.21 -8.22
C ALA A 152 -21.55 3.65 -7.96
N GLY A 153 -21.14 4.53 -8.87
CA GLY A 153 -21.60 5.91 -8.97
C GLY A 153 -22.20 6.14 -10.35
N ARG A 154 -23.14 7.09 -10.44
CA ARG A 154 -23.78 7.46 -11.70
C ARG A 154 -24.09 8.95 -11.71
N ILE A 155 -23.88 9.59 -12.86
CA ILE A 155 -24.32 10.96 -13.12
C ILE A 155 -25.05 11.03 -14.47
N ALA A 156 -25.79 12.12 -14.67
CA ALA A 156 -26.27 12.51 -15.99
C ALA A 156 -25.38 13.63 -16.52
N ASP A 157 -24.72 13.42 -17.66
CA ASP A 157 -24.00 14.48 -18.36
C ASP A 157 -25.00 15.32 -19.16
N GLY A 158 -25.43 16.43 -18.55
CA GLY A 158 -26.17 17.46 -19.26
C GLY A 158 -25.19 18.26 -20.10
N SER A 159 -25.26 18.11 -21.42
CA SER A 159 -24.40 18.75 -22.42
C SER A 159 -23.79 20.08 -21.96
N GLY A 160 -22.47 20.11 -21.71
CA GLY A 160 -21.76 21.36 -21.39
C GLY A 160 -20.64 21.23 -20.38
N THR A 161 -20.60 20.18 -19.57
CA THR A 161 -19.46 19.94 -18.66
C THR A 161 -18.29 19.39 -19.49
N PRO A 162 -17.17 20.12 -19.61
CA PRO A 162 -15.99 19.55 -20.24
C PRO A 162 -15.41 18.51 -19.28
N TRP A 163 -15.29 17.28 -19.75
CA TRP A 163 -14.77 16.16 -18.98
C TRP A 163 -15.48 15.92 -17.63
N PRO A 164 -16.75 15.47 -17.63
CA PRO A 164 -17.42 15.12 -16.37
C PRO A 164 -16.74 13.91 -15.69
N SER A 165 -16.82 13.87 -14.36
CA SER A 165 -16.30 12.77 -13.55
C SER A 165 -17.40 12.01 -12.82
N VAL A 166 -17.21 10.69 -12.71
CA VAL A 166 -17.98 9.84 -11.81
C VAL A 166 -17.06 9.36 -10.70
N THR A 167 -17.44 9.65 -9.46
CA THR A 167 -16.74 9.16 -8.27
C THR A 167 -17.46 7.98 -7.66
N VAL A 168 -16.70 6.98 -7.23
CA VAL A 168 -17.17 5.81 -6.50
C VAL A 168 -16.40 5.74 -5.20
N ALA A 169 -17.08 5.65 -4.07
CA ALA A 169 -16.43 5.51 -2.76
C ALA A 169 -17.23 4.57 -1.86
N GLY A 170 -16.53 3.81 -1.03
CA GLY A 170 -17.17 2.90 -0.08
C GLY A 170 -16.17 1.98 0.63
N GLN A 171 -16.69 1.12 1.50
CA GLN A 171 -15.93 0.09 2.20
C GLN A 171 -16.35 -1.29 1.72
N LEU A 172 -15.38 -2.14 1.41
CA LEU A 172 -15.63 -3.52 1.00
C LEU A 172 -14.82 -4.52 1.84
N PRO A 173 -15.43 -5.64 2.28
CA PRO A 173 -14.68 -6.80 2.69
C PRO A 173 -14.07 -7.46 1.45
N LEU A 174 -12.76 -7.65 1.46
CA LEU A 174 -11.98 -8.28 0.40
C LEU A 174 -11.15 -9.43 0.96
N GLN A 175 -10.95 -10.46 0.15
CA GLN A 175 -10.10 -11.59 0.47
C GLN A 175 -8.76 -11.50 -0.29
N ALA A 176 -7.71 -12.04 0.31
CA ALA A 176 -6.44 -12.19 -0.39
C ALA A 176 -6.66 -12.99 -1.69
N GLY A 177 -6.17 -12.45 -2.80
CA GLY A 177 -6.36 -13.00 -4.14
C GLY A 177 -7.61 -12.49 -4.88
N ASP A 178 -8.45 -11.66 -4.27
CA ASP A 178 -9.54 -11.00 -5.01
C ASP A 178 -8.97 -10.06 -6.08
N ALA A 179 -9.57 -10.09 -7.27
CA ALA A 179 -9.28 -9.17 -8.36
C ALA A 179 -10.24 -7.98 -8.30
N VAL A 180 -9.71 -6.78 -8.08
CA VAL A 180 -10.49 -5.53 -8.04
C VAL A 180 -10.23 -4.72 -9.30
N SER A 181 -11.27 -4.46 -10.08
CA SER A 181 -11.20 -3.66 -11.29
C SER A 181 -12.18 -2.49 -11.25
N LEU A 182 -11.96 -1.51 -12.14
CA LEU A 182 -12.88 -0.39 -12.34
C LEU A 182 -13.55 -0.53 -13.70
N PHE A 183 -14.86 -0.36 -13.68
CA PHE A 183 -15.72 -0.40 -14.84
C PHE A 183 -16.24 0.99 -15.15
N ALA A 184 -16.36 1.32 -16.44
CA ALA A 184 -16.98 2.54 -16.91
C ALA A 184 -17.96 2.27 -18.05
N GLU A 185 -19.06 3.01 -18.06
CA GLU A 185 -20.11 2.94 -19.08
C GLU A 185 -20.63 4.34 -19.40
N ALA A 186 -20.90 4.59 -20.68
CA ALA A 186 -21.73 5.69 -21.11
C ALA A 186 -22.97 5.14 -21.82
N ALA A 187 -24.13 5.26 -21.19
CA ALA A 187 -25.34 4.56 -21.62
C ALA A 187 -25.67 4.85 -23.10
N GLY A 188 -25.64 3.80 -23.93
CA GLY A 188 -26.03 3.86 -25.34
C GLY A 188 -25.06 4.59 -26.28
N THR A 189 -23.86 4.98 -25.82
CA THR A 189 -22.85 5.64 -26.66
C THR A 189 -21.43 5.26 -26.26
N SER A 190 -20.50 5.30 -27.21
CA SER A 190 -19.07 5.21 -26.87
C SER A 190 -18.57 6.54 -26.31
N ARG A 191 -17.59 6.47 -25.40
CA ARG A 191 -16.89 7.63 -24.82
C ARG A 191 -15.41 7.33 -24.67
N ASN A 192 -14.60 8.38 -24.56
CA ASN A 192 -13.23 8.22 -24.11
C ASN A 192 -13.17 8.42 -22.60
N VAL A 193 -12.33 7.64 -21.94
CA VAL A 193 -11.97 7.80 -20.53
C VAL A 193 -10.44 7.81 -20.39
N GLY A 194 -9.92 8.42 -19.34
CA GLY A 194 -8.47 8.57 -19.12
C GLY A 194 -8.15 9.82 -18.32
N ALA A 195 -7.04 10.51 -18.62
CA ALA A 195 -6.74 11.78 -18.00
C ALA A 195 -7.59 12.94 -18.56
N ALA A 196 -8.18 13.73 -17.67
CA ALA A 196 -8.89 14.95 -18.01
C ALA A 196 -7.89 16.07 -18.37
N PRO A 197 -7.87 16.57 -19.62
CA PRO A 197 -6.89 17.54 -20.10
C PRO A 197 -7.30 19.00 -19.81
N ILE A 198 -8.43 19.22 -19.14
CA ILE A 198 -8.97 20.57 -18.86
C ILE A 198 -8.21 21.33 -17.78
N PHE A 199 -7.32 20.65 -17.06
CA PHE A 199 -6.51 21.20 -15.99
C PHE A 199 -5.10 21.48 -16.50
N ALA A 200 -4.39 22.44 -15.87
CA ALA A 200 -3.00 22.77 -16.22
C ALA A 200 -2.06 21.55 -16.13
N GLN A 201 -2.35 20.63 -15.21
CA GLN A 201 -1.79 19.28 -15.17
C GLN A 201 -2.94 18.30 -15.34
N PRO A 202 -2.93 17.44 -16.39
CA PRO A 202 -4.01 16.50 -16.60
C PRO A 202 -4.24 15.60 -15.39
N ILE A 203 -5.50 15.47 -14.96
CA ILE A 203 -5.87 14.64 -13.81
C ILE A 203 -6.25 13.25 -14.32
N PRO A 204 -5.55 12.17 -13.91
CA PRO A 204 -5.84 10.82 -14.39
C PRO A 204 -7.17 10.28 -13.85
N THR A 205 -7.74 9.32 -14.57
CA THR A 205 -8.69 8.38 -13.98
C THR A 205 -7.94 7.50 -12.98
N SER A 206 -8.49 7.28 -11.79
CA SER A 206 -7.76 6.59 -10.72
C SER A 206 -8.66 5.70 -9.87
N MET A 207 -8.03 4.72 -9.22
CA MET A 207 -8.64 3.90 -8.18
C MET A 207 -7.62 3.68 -7.07
N SER A 208 -8.06 3.89 -5.83
CA SER A 208 -7.28 3.72 -4.61
C SER A 208 -7.97 2.73 -3.68
N LEU A 209 -7.17 1.85 -3.07
CA LEU A 209 -7.59 0.94 -2.01
C LEU A 209 -6.64 1.09 -0.83
N SER A 210 -7.18 1.13 0.39
CA SER A 210 -6.38 1.14 1.62
C SER A 210 -7.01 0.26 2.68
N LEU A 211 -6.21 -0.63 3.29
CA LEU A 211 -6.68 -1.52 4.34
C LEU A 211 -7.06 -0.72 5.59
N VAL A 212 -8.29 -0.92 6.08
CA VAL A 212 -8.82 -0.32 7.30
C VAL A 212 -8.64 -1.28 8.48
N SER A 213 -9.00 -2.55 8.29
CA SER A 213 -8.91 -3.58 9.33
C SER A 213 -8.60 -4.96 8.75
N ARG A 214 -7.66 -5.69 9.35
CA ARG A 214 -7.38 -7.09 9.02
C ARG A 214 -8.51 -7.99 9.52
N SER A 215 -8.81 -9.04 8.76
CA SER A 215 -9.71 -10.14 9.15
C SER A 215 -8.92 -11.36 9.62
#